data_AF-A0A6J5ZS26-F1
#
_entry.id   AF-A0A6J5ZS26-F1
#
_cell.length_a   1.000
_cell.length_b   1.000
_cell.length_c   1.000
_cell.angle_alpha   90.00
_cell.angle_beta   90.00
_cell.angle_gamma   90.00
#
_symmetry.space_group_name_H-M   'P 1'
#
loop_
_entity.id
_entity.type
_entity.pdbx_description
1 polymer ?
#
loop_
_entity_poly.entity_id
_entity_poly.type
_entity_poly.pdbx_seq_one_letter_code
_entity_poly.pdbx_strand_id
1 'polypeptide(L)'
;MSDPDSEQQLKRIEMDGPAIEALIRSAALQDLRSDSTELERSRSLSRAATALDALCGLSDREGTGAVWDVLCELERAQQLGFMTFAISEMAEHTDYHWATRPED
;
A
#
# COMPACT_ATOMS: atom_id res chain seq x y z
N MET A 1 -26.80 22.75 -0.62
CA MET A 1 -25.45 23.26 -0.34
C MET A 1 -24.59 22.04 -0.12
N SER A 2 -23.75 21.70 -1.09
CA SER A 2 -22.82 20.57 -0.96
C SER A 2 -21.66 21.03 -0.07
N ASP A 3 -21.27 20.18 0.88
CA ASP A 3 -20.18 20.45 1.80
C ASP A 3 -18.87 20.69 1.04
N PRO A 4 -18.17 21.83 1.24
CA PRO A 4 -16.85 22.04 0.64
C PRO A 4 -15.79 21.07 1.18
N ASP A 5 -16.08 20.37 2.28
CA ASP A 5 -15.21 19.34 2.87
C ASP A 5 -15.20 18.01 2.11
N SER A 6 -16.19 17.75 1.23
CA SER A 6 -16.22 16.52 0.41
C SER A 6 -15.20 16.57 -0.75
N GLU A 7 -14.62 17.73 -1.05
CA GLU A 7 -13.61 17.92 -2.11
C GLU A 7 -12.16 17.91 -1.59
N GLN A 8 -11.93 17.79 -0.28
CA GLN A 8 -10.69 17.19 0.22
C GLN A 8 -10.77 15.67 0.09
N GLN A 9 -11.00 15.21 -1.13
CA GLN A 9 -10.66 13.86 -1.53
C GLN A 9 -9.14 13.75 -1.30
N LEU A 10 -8.74 13.19 -0.14
CA LEU A 10 -7.36 13.14 0.36
C LEU A 10 -6.40 12.93 -0.81
N LYS A 11 -5.71 14.00 -1.20
CA LYS A 11 -4.85 13.97 -2.38
C LYS A 11 -3.76 12.94 -2.10
N ARG A 12 -3.78 11.84 -2.87
CA ARG A 12 -2.80 10.75 -2.78
C ARG A 12 -1.38 11.32 -2.95
N ILE A 13 -0.41 10.68 -2.31
CA ILE A 13 0.98 11.04 -2.45
C ILE A 13 1.41 10.89 -3.93
N GLU A 14 1.97 11.96 -4.48
CA GLU A 14 2.51 11.99 -5.84
C GLU A 14 4.01 11.64 -5.81
N MET A 15 4.33 10.43 -6.31
CA MET A 15 5.69 9.95 -6.52
C MET A 15 5.76 9.18 -7.85
N ASP A 16 6.94 9.16 -8.47
CA ASP A 16 7.21 8.33 -9.65
C ASP A 16 7.51 6.87 -9.24
N GLY A 17 7.46 5.97 -10.23
CA GLY A 17 7.69 4.54 -10.01
C GLY A 17 9.00 4.21 -9.29
N PRO A 18 10.16 4.72 -9.75
CA PRO A 18 11.45 4.48 -9.10
C PRO A 18 11.51 4.97 -7.64
N ALA A 19 10.91 6.12 -7.32
CA ALA A 19 10.87 6.61 -5.95
C ALA A 19 9.98 5.72 -5.06
N ILE A 20 8.85 5.23 -5.58
CA ILE A 20 7.97 4.30 -4.86
C ILE A 20 8.69 2.98 -4.62
N GLU A 21 9.34 2.41 -5.64
CA GLU A 21 10.15 1.20 -5.54
C GLU A 21 11.21 1.32 -4.44
N ALA A 22 11.99 2.40 -4.45
CA ALA A 22 13.01 2.68 -3.44
C ALA A 22 12.41 2.78 -2.03
N LEU A 23 11.23 3.39 -1.90
CA LEU A 23 10.52 3.51 -0.63
C LEU A 23 10.07 2.14 -0.12
N ILE A 24 9.53 1.27 -0.98
CA ILE A 24 9.16 -0.11 -0.62
C ILE A 24 10.39 -0.88 -0.14
N ARG A 25 11.52 -0.80 -0.85
CA ARG A 25 12.77 -1.44 -0.43
C ARG A 25 13.26 -0.92 0.92
N SER A 26 13.17 0.39 1.16
CA SER A 26 13.56 1.01 2.43
C SER A 26 12.65 0.65 3.60
N ALA A 27 11.41 0.23 3.34
CA ALA A 27 10.52 -0.29 4.36
C ALA A 27 11.05 -1.61 4.95
N ALA A 28 11.81 -2.40 4.18
CA ALA A 28 12.49 -3.61 4.64
C ALA A 28 11.57 -4.57 5.42
N LEU A 29 10.32 -4.70 4.98
CA LEU A 29 9.29 -5.48 5.69
C LEU A 29 9.68 -6.95 5.87
N GLN A 30 10.39 -7.52 4.90
CA GLN A 30 10.89 -8.89 4.94
C GLN A 30 11.92 -9.13 6.05
N ASP A 31 12.56 -8.06 6.54
CA ASP A 31 13.59 -8.11 7.57
C ASP A 31 13.03 -7.87 8.98
N LEU A 32 11.74 -7.54 9.10
CA LEU A 32 11.06 -7.43 10.39
C LEU A 32 10.96 -8.81 11.05
N ARG A 33 11.60 -8.95 12.21
CA ARG A 33 11.63 -10.18 13.01
C ARG A 33 10.87 -10.00 14.30
N SER A 34 10.70 -11.08 15.06
CA SER A 34 10.05 -11.06 16.38
C SER A 34 10.84 -10.25 17.42
N ASP A 35 12.15 -10.10 17.25
CA ASP A 35 13.05 -9.35 18.13
C ASP A 35 13.26 -7.88 17.70
N SER A 36 12.70 -7.43 16.56
CA SER A 36 12.73 -6.02 16.18
C SER A 36 12.11 -5.13 17.27
N THR A 37 12.66 -3.94 17.45
CA THR A 37 12.11 -2.96 18.38
C THR A 37 10.80 -2.38 17.86
N GLU A 38 9.97 -1.85 18.77
CA GLU A 38 8.72 -1.17 18.41
C GLU A 38 8.97 0.01 17.46
N LEU A 39 10.05 0.77 17.68
CA LEU A 39 10.42 1.90 16.83
C LEU A 39 10.80 1.46 15.40
N GLU A 40 11.55 0.37 15.26
CA GLU A 40 11.91 -0.18 13.94
C GLU A 40 10.68 -0.67 13.19
N ARG A 41 9.76 -1.37 13.88
CA ARG A 41 8.48 -1.79 13.30
C ARG A 41 7.66 -0.60 12.84
N SER A 42 7.44 0.38 13.73
CA SER A 42 6.67 1.58 13.42
C SER A 42 7.22 2.34 12.21
N ARG A 43 8.54 2.53 12.13
CA ARG A 43 9.18 3.20 10.98
C ARG A 43 9.02 2.41 9.68
N SER A 44 9.16 1.09 9.75
CA SER A 44 9.04 0.22 8.58
C SER A 44 7.61 0.19 8.04
N LEU A 45 6.62 0.03 8.93
CA LEU A 45 5.20 0.07 8.59
C LEU A 45 4.78 1.45 8.05
N SER A 46 5.26 2.54 8.66
CA SER A 46 4.96 3.90 8.18
C SER A 46 5.49 4.15 6.76
N ARG A 47 6.70 3.68 6.44
CA ARG A 47 7.24 3.75 5.07
C ARG A 47 6.43 2.89 4.11
N ALA A 48 6.03 1.70 4.52
CA ALA A 48 5.19 0.82 3.71
C ALA A 48 3.81 1.42 3.42
N ALA A 49 3.17 2.03 4.42
CA ALA A 49 1.89 2.74 4.26
C ALA A 49 2.04 3.93 3.30
N THR A 50 3.13 4.68 3.42
CA THR A 50 3.44 5.80 2.51
C THR A 50 3.62 5.30 1.06
N ALA A 51 4.34 4.19 0.86
CA ALA A 51 4.50 3.59 -0.45
C ALA A 51 3.19 3.05 -1.03
N LEU A 52 2.32 2.47 -0.18
CA LEU A 52 1.00 2.01 -0.59
C LEU A 52 0.10 3.16 -1.04
N ASP A 53 0.07 4.27 -0.30
CA ASP A 53 -0.67 5.46 -0.72
C ASP A 53 -0.14 6.04 -2.04
N ALA A 54 1.19 6.08 -2.20
CA ALA A 54 1.82 6.52 -3.44
C ALA A 54 1.54 5.59 -4.63
N LEU A 55 1.46 4.27 -4.42
CA LEU A 55 1.01 3.31 -5.44
C LEU A 55 -0.44 3.53 -5.84
N CYS A 56 -1.34 3.80 -4.89
CA CYS A 56 -2.72 4.19 -5.20
C CYS A 56 -2.74 5.46 -6.05
N GLY A 57 -1.95 6.48 -5.67
CA GLY A 57 -1.82 7.70 -6.47
C GLY A 57 -1.25 7.44 -7.86
N LEU A 58 -0.27 6.56 -8.00
CA LEU A 58 0.27 6.16 -9.32
C LEU A 58 -0.79 5.46 -10.15
N SER A 59 -1.56 4.54 -9.55
CA SER A 59 -2.68 3.85 -10.21
C SER A 59 -3.73 4.83 -10.73
N ASP A 60 -4.09 5.84 -9.93
CA ASP A 60 -5.09 6.84 -10.31
C ASP A 60 -4.65 7.69 -11.51
N ARG A 61 -3.33 7.95 -11.64
CA ARG A 61 -2.77 8.80 -12.69
C ARG A 61 -2.38 8.04 -13.96
N GLU A 62 -1.82 6.85 -13.82
CA GLU A 62 -1.15 6.10 -14.90
C GLU A 62 -1.71 4.69 -15.10
N GLY A 63 -2.68 4.30 -14.28
CA GLY A 63 -3.34 2.99 -14.35
C GLY A 63 -2.56 1.89 -13.64
N THR A 64 -3.19 0.70 -13.56
CA THR A 64 -2.65 -0.47 -12.86
C THR A 64 -1.40 -1.06 -13.51
N GLY A 65 -1.14 -0.76 -14.80
CA GLY A 65 0.09 -1.15 -15.49
C GLY A 65 1.33 -0.55 -14.84
N ALA A 66 1.30 0.76 -14.52
CA ALA A 66 2.42 1.45 -13.88
C ALA A 66 2.69 0.90 -12.45
N VAL A 67 1.64 0.52 -11.73
CA VAL A 67 1.78 -0.18 -10.44
C VAL A 67 2.47 -1.52 -10.62
N TRP A 68 2.09 -2.28 -11.65
CA TRP A 68 2.68 -3.58 -11.92
C TRP A 68 4.17 -3.47 -12.28
N ASP A 69 4.54 -2.46 -13.06
CA ASP A 69 5.94 -2.19 -13.40
C ASP A 69 6.78 -1.97 -12.13
N VAL A 70 6.31 -1.15 -11.18
CA VAL A 70 6.98 -0.95 -9.88
C VAL A 70 7.12 -2.26 -9.11
N LEU A 71 6.05 -3.04 -9.02
CA LEU A 71 6.07 -4.31 -8.29
C LEU A 71 7.03 -5.31 -8.94
N CYS A 72 7.13 -5.35 -10.28
CA CYS A 72 8.02 -6.23 -11.03
C CYS A 72 9.51 -5.96 -10.78
N GLU A 73 9.89 -4.73 -10.40
CA GLU A 73 11.28 -4.38 -10.05
C GLU A 73 11.71 -4.84 -8.65
N LEU A 74 10.77 -5.26 -7.81
CA LEU A 74 11.06 -5.74 -6.46
C LEU A 74 11.54 -7.21 -6.48
N GLU A 75 12.44 -7.55 -5.57
CA GLU A 75 12.79 -8.95 -5.36
C GLU A 75 11.60 -9.72 -4.76
N ARG A 76 11.53 -11.03 -5.00
CA ARG A 76 10.41 -11.88 -4.55
C ARG A 76 10.09 -11.73 -3.06
N ALA A 77 11.10 -11.65 -2.20
CA ALA A 77 10.90 -11.50 -0.76
C ALA A 77 10.27 -10.14 -0.41
N GLN A 78 10.70 -9.07 -1.08
CA GLN A 78 10.15 -7.72 -0.91
C GLN A 78 8.71 -7.66 -1.43
N GLN A 79 8.43 -8.24 -2.60
CA GLN A 79 7.08 -8.36 -3.15
C GLN A 79 6.15 -9.06 -2.17
N LEU A 80 6.52 -10.25 -1.67
CA LEU A 80 5.69 -11.01 -0.74
C LEU A 80 5.44 -10.25 0.57
N GLY A 81 6.48 -9.62 1.13
CA GLY A 81 6.36 -8.83 2.35
C GLY A 81 5.44 -7.62 2.16
N PHE A 82 5.64 -6.87 1.08
CA PHE A 82 4.85 -5.67 0.79
C PHE A 82 3.39 -6.00 0.44
N MET A 83 3.14 -7.03 -0.37
CA MET A 83 1.78 -7.46 -0.71
C MET A 83 1.01 -7.97 0.52
N THR A 84 1.69 -8.70 1.41
CA THR A 84 1.09 -9.17 2.66
C THR A 84 0.68 -7.99 3.53
N PHE A 85 1.57 -7.02 3.70
CA PHE A 85 1.27 -5.76 4.39
C PHE A 85 0.07 -5.04 3.74
N ALA A 86 0.08 -4.83 2.43
CA ALA A 86 -0.99 -4.12 1.73
C ALA A 86 -2.35 -4.79 1.90
N ILE A 87 -2.39 -6.14 1.83
CA ILE A 87 -3.62 -6.91 2.06
C ILE A 87 -4.10 -6.75 3.50
N SER A 88 -3.18 -6.77 4.48
CA SER A 88 -3.52 -6.53 5.89
C SER A 88 -4.11 -5.14 6.12
N GLU A 89 -3.49 -4.08 5.58
CA GLU A 89 -4.02 -2.70 5.68
C GLU A 89 -5.42 -2.60 5.05
N MET A 90 -5.61 -3.21 3.87
CA MET A 90 -6.93 -3.24 3.24
C MET A 90 -7.93 -4.00 4.11
N ALA A 91 -7.54 -5.09 4.75
CA ALA A 91 -8.43 -5.87 5.58
C ALA A 91 -8.84 -5.16 6.88
N GLU A 92 -7.93 -4.37 7.48
CA GLU A 92 -8.24 -3.56 8.65
C GLU A 92 -9.19 -2.39 8.34
N HIS A 93 -9.20 -1.94 7.08
CA HIS A 93 -9.98 -0.78 6.64
C HIS A 93 -11.15 -1.12 5.72
N THR A 94 -11.46 -2.40 5.52
CA THR A 94 -12.57 -2.86 4.67
C THR A 94 -13.53 -3.75 5.46
N ASP A 95 -14.78 -3.32 5.57
CA ASP A 95 -15.88 -4.19 5.99
C ASP A 95 -16.19 -5.17 4.85
N TYR A 96 -15.72 -6.42 4.97
CA TYR A 96 -16.04 -7.46 4.00
C TYR A 96 -17.52 -7.87 4.12
N HIS A 97 -18.34 -7.40 3.17
CA HIS A 97 -19.65 -7.98 2.94
C HIS A 97 -19.50 -9.19 2.03
N TRP A 98 -19.66 -10.40 2.60
CA TRP A 98 -19.82 -11.61 1.81
C TRP A 98 -21.03 -11.42 0.90
N ALA A 99 -20.84 -11.57 -0.41
CA ALA A 99 -21.96 -11.67 -1.33
C ALA A 99 -22.84 -12.82 -0.84
N THR A 100 -24.08 -12.52 -0.45
CA THR A 100 -25.07 -13.54 -0.11
C THR A 100 -25.16 -14.48 -1.30
N ARG A 101 -24.81 -15.75 -1.07
CA ARG A 101 -24.92 -16.82 -2.05
C ARG A 101 -26.36 -16.79 -2.61
N PRO A 102 -26.56 -16.78 -3.94
CA PRO A 102 -27.90 -16.88 -4.50
C PRO A 102 -28.57 -18.13 -3.92
N GLU A 103 -29.76 -17.98 -3.36
CA GLU A 103 -30.57 -19.13 -2.94
C GLU A 103 -30.95 -19.93 -4.21
N ASP A 104 -30.65 -21.23 -4.19
CA ASP A 104 -30.93 -22.19 -5.28
C ASP A 104 -32.44 -22.42 -5.47
#